data_AF-A0AA41NJP8-F1
#
_entry.id   AF-A0AA41NJP8-F1
#
_cell.length_a   1.000
_cell.length_b   1.000
_cell.length_c   1.000
_cell.angle_alpha   90.00
_cell.angle_beta   90.00
_cell.angle_gamma   90.00
#
_symmetry.space_group_name_H-M   'P 1'
#
loop_
_entity.id
_entity.type
_entity.pdbx_description
1 polymer ?
#
loop_
_entity_poly.entity_id
_entity_poly.type
_entity_poly.pdbx_seq_one_letter_code
_entity_poly.pdbx_strand_id
1 'polypeptide(L)'
;MLQRTQDQDENAALEACELWHTLAEQSICKDMLMMHLPKLIPVLVKNMKYLDTDMVLLKGDVEEPEVIPDCEQGGPRSTAVHKMLVYLSEKRKRQ
;
A
#
# COMPACT_ATOMS: atom_id res chain seq x y z
N MET A 1 -15.09 -9.94 13.28
CA MET A 1 -14.35 -9.65 12.03
C MET A 1 -13.32 -8.54 12.19
N LEU A 2 -13.66 -7.34 12.70
CA LEU A 2 -12.66 -6.26 12.90
C LEU A 2 -11.46 -6.64 13.79
N GLN A 3 -11.67 -7.49 14.80
CA GLN A 3 -10.58 -8.04 15.61
C GLN A 3 -9.73 -9.07 14.87
N ARG A 4 -10.31 -9.80 13.90
CA ARG A 4 -9.59 -10.80 13.09
C ARG A 4 -8.72 -10.15 12.03
N THR A 5 -9.11 -8.99 11.51
CA THR A 5 -8.24 -8.16 10.65
C THR A 5 -7.01 -7.60 11.39
N GLN A 6 -6.92 -7.81 12.70
CA GLN A 6 -5.79 -7.42 13.54
C GLN A 6 -5.14 -8.65 14.20
N ASP A 7 -5.41 -9.85 13.69
CA ASP A 7 -4.77 -11.07 14.18
C ASP A 7 -3.26 -11.01 13.96
N GLN A 8 -2.50 -11.71 14.80
CA GLN A 8 -1.04 -11.79 14.66
C GLN A 8 -0.66 -12.75 13.53
N ASP A 9 -1.53 -13.72 13.23
CA ASP A 9 -1.39 -14.56 12.06
C ASP A 9 -1.80 -13.78 10.81
N GLU A 10 -0.82 -13.49 9.95
CA GLU A 10 -0.99 -12.74 8.70
C GLU A 10 -2.01 -13.41 7.77
N ASN A 11 -2.05 -14.74 7.70
CA ASN A 11 -3.01 -15.45 6.86
C ASN A 11 -4.44 -15.25 7.38
N ALA A 12 -4.63 -15.37 8.70
CA ALA A 12 -5.93 -15.13 9.33
C ALA A 12 -6.37 -13.66 9.19
N ALA A 13 -5.43 -12.71 9.28
CA ALA A 13 -5.70 -11.29 9.08
C ALA A 13 -6.06 -10.98 7.63
N LEU A 14 -5.41 -11.64 6.67
CA LEU A 14 -5.69 -11.50 5.23
C LEU A 14 -7.06 -12.06 4.87
N GLU A 15 -7.40 -13.27 5.30
CA GLU A 15 -8.74 -13.86 5.11
C GLU A 15 -9.83 -12.96 5.71
N ALA A 16 -9.59 -12.38 6.89
CA ALA A 16 -10.50 -11.43 7.50
C ALA A 16 -10.59 -10.10 6.72
N CYS A 17 -9.55 -9.74 5.95
CA CYS A 17 -9.53 -8.56 5.10
C CYS A 17 -10.37 -8.77 3.82
N GLU A 18 -10.36 -9.98 3.26
CA GLU A 18 -11.17 -10.34 2.09
C GLU A 18 -12.67 -10.13 2.34
N LEU A 19 -13.15 -10.36 3.57
CA LEU A 19 -14.54 -10.04 3.91
C LEU A 19 -14.88 -8.57 3.63
N TRP A 20 -14.00 -7.64 4.01
CA TRP A 20 -14.25 -6.21 3.79
C TRP A 20 -14.25 -5.87 2.31
N HIS A 21 -13.44 -6.59 1.52
CA HIS A 21 -13.43 -6.47 0.07
C HIS A 21 -14.75 -6.98 -0.54
N THR A 22 -15.18 -8.20 -0.23
CA THR A 22 -16.44 -8.77 -0.72
C THR A 22 -17.66 -7.94 -0.28
N LEU A 23 -17.63 -7.41 0.94
CA LEU A 23 -18.69 -6.53 1.44
C LEU A 23 -18.73 -5.20 0.68
N ALA A 24 -17.57 -4.69 0.24
CA ALA A 24 -17.48 -3.45 -0.53
C ALA A 24 -18.14 -3.54 -1.91
N GLU A 25 -18.24 -4.74 -2.49
CA GLU A 25 -18.88 -4.99 -3.78
C GLU A 25 -20.42 -5.04 -3.69
N GLN A 26 -20.98 -5.16 -2.48
CA GLN A 26 -22.43 -5.22 -2.30
C GLN A 26 -23.04 -3.81 -2.36
N SER A 27 -24.23 -3.67 -2.96
CA SER A 27 -24.93 -2.39 -3.06
C SER A 27 -25.31 -1.78 -1.69
N ILE A 28 -25.49 -2.62 -0.67
CA ILE A 28 -25.79 -2.23 0.72
C ILE A 28 -24.55 -1.84 1.55
N CYS A 29 -23.35 -1.98 0.98
CA CYS A 29 -22.06 -1.75 1.63
C CYS A 29 -22.04 -0.45 2.45
N LYS A 30 -22.47 0.65 1.82
CA LYS A 30 -22.38 1.99 2.40
C LYS A 30 -23.15 2.07 3.72
N ASP A 31 -24.35 1.51 3.78
CA ASP A 31 -25.20 1.57 4.97
C ASP A 31 -24.69 0.65 6.08
N MET A 32 -24.15 -0.53 5.73
CA MET A 32 -23.57 -1.46 6.69
C MET A 32 -22.23 -0.99 7.26
N LEU A 33 -21.36 -0.41 6.42
CA LEU A 33 -20.01 -0.03 6.82
C LEU A 33 -19.93 1.37 7.44
N MET A 34 -20.92 2.25 7.25
CA MET A 34 -20.86 3.64 7.75
C MET A 34 -20.52 3.74 9.24
N MET A 35 -21.12 2.87 10.07
CA MET A 35 -20.88 2.85 11.51
C MET A 35 -19.52 2.25 11.90
N HIS A 36 -18.91 1.46 11.01
CA HIS A 36 -17.66 0.74 11.27
C HIS A 36 -16.44 1.40 10.62
N LEU A 37 -16.63 2.23 9.58
CA LEU A 37 -15.57 2.95 8.85
C LEU A 37 -14.58 3.69 9.76
N PRO A 38 -15.02 4.45 10.79
CA PRO A 38 -14.07 5.17 11.66
C PRO A 38 -13.08 4.26 12.39
N LYS A 39 -13.47 3.00 12.65
CA LYS A 39 -12.62 1.99 13.29
C LYS A 39 -11.90 1.08 12.28
N LEU A 40 -12.49 0.87 11.11
CA LEU A 40 -11.96 0.02 10.06
C LEU A 40 -10.83 0.70 9.28
N ILE A 41 -10.98 1.98 8.93
CA ILE A 41 -9.98 2.72 8.14
C ILE A 41 -8.59 2.70 8.79
N PRO A 42 -8.42 3.01 10.09
CA PRO A 42 -7.09 2.98 10.72
C PRO A 42 -6.47 1.58 10.71
N VAL A 43 -7.28 0.53 10.83
CA VAL A 43 -6.83 -0.86 10.80
C VAL A 43 -6.33 -1.24 9.41
N LEU A 44 -7.11 -0.93 8.36
CA LEU A 44 -6.71 -1.22 6.98
C LEU A 44 -5.44 -0.45 6.61
N VAL A 45 -5.36 0.84 6.92
CA VAL A 45 -4.17 1.67 6.63
C VAL A 45 -2.93 1.17 7.38
N LYS A 46 -3.08 0.70 8.63
CA LYS A 46 -1.98 0.10 9.38
C LYS A 46 -1.43 -1.15 8.69
N ASN A 47 -2.31 -1.98 8.11
CA ASN A 47 -1.95 -3.23 7.46
C ASN A 47 -1.43 -3.04 6.02
N MET A 48 -1.49 -1.82 5.46
CA MET A 48 -0.92 -1.50 4.15
C MET A 48 0.59 -1.21 4.18
N LYS A 49 1.27 -1.47 5.29
CA LYS A 49 2.73 -1.38 5.35
C LYS A 49 3.33 -2.59 4.65
N TYR A 50 4.38 -2.36 3.86
CA TYR A 50 5.19 -3.45 3.33
C TYR A 50 5.76 -4.28 4.46
N LEU A 51 5.78 -5.60 4.27
CA LEU A 51 6.50 -6.51 5.15
C LEU A 51 8.00 -6.26 5.02
N ASP A 52 8.75 -6.49 6.10
CA ASP A 52 10.20 -6.30 6.10
C ASP A 52 10.90 -7.17 5.04
N THR A 53 10.34 -8.35 4.75
CA THR A 53 10.77 -9.23 3.66
C THR A 53 10.61 -8.59 2.28
N ASP A 54 9.48 -7.92 2.05
CA ASP A 54 9.18 -7.27 0.78
C ASP A 54 10.05 -6.02 0.58
N MET A 55 10.41 -5.34 1.68
CA MET A 55 11.34 -4.22 1.66
C MET A 55 12.75 -4.60 1.21
N VAL A 56 13.21 -5.82 1.52
CA VAL A 56 14.52 -6.33 1.06
C VAL A 56 14.49 -6.58 -0.46
N LEU A 57 13.41 -7.17 -0.97
CA LEU A 57 13.21 -7.38 -2.40
C LEU A 57 13.24 -6.05 -3.17
N LEU A 58 12.54 -5.04 -2.65
CA LEU A 58 12.50 -3.69 -3.21
C LEU A 58 13.87 -2.98 -3.24
N LYS A 59 14.82 -3.39 -2.38
CA LYS A 59 16.19 -2.85 -2.37
C LYS A 59 17.14 -3.61 -3.28
N GLY A 60 16.90 -4.90 -3.53
CA GLY A 60 17.75 -5.75 -4.37
C GLY A 60 17.58 -5.51 -5.87
N ASP A 61 16.44 -4.96 -6.30
CA ASP A 61 16.11 -4.67 -7.70
C ASP A 61 16.50 -3.23 -8.14
N VAL A 62 17.24 -2.51 -7.28
CA VAL A 62 17.89 -1.25 -7.63
C VAL A 62 19.30 -1.57 -8.14
N GLU A 63 19.39 -2.11 -9.35
CA GLU A 63 20.61 -1.91 -10.14
C GLU A 63 20.87 -0.40 -10.24
N GLU A 64 22.16 -0.05 -10.17
CA GLU A 64 22.74 1.26 -9.87
C GLU A 64 21.90 2.49 -10.24
N PRO A 65 21.86 3.54 -9.39
CA PRO A 65 21.23 4.79 -9.77
C PRO A 65 21.99 5.35 -10.98
N GLU A 66 21.39 5.30 -12.16
CA GLU A 66 21.75 6.21 -13.24
C GLU A 66 21.73 7.61 -12.65
N VAL A 67 22.93 8.20 -12.57
CA VAL A 67 23.18 9.50 -11.99
C VAL A 67 22.56 10.52 -12.93
N ILE A 68 21.27 10.79 -12.74
CA ILE A 68 20.60 11.94 -13.35
C ILE A 68 21.24 13.17 -12.70
N PRO A 69 21.95 14.03 -13.46
CA PRO A 69 22.60 15.20 -12.90
C PRO A 69 21.55 16.10 -12.26
N ASP A 70 21.84 16.53 -11.04
CA ASP A 70 20.96 17.25 -10.13
C ASP A 70 20.29 18.47 -10.79
N CYS A 71 18.96 18.45 -10.90
CA CYS A 71 18.18 19.68 -10.77
C CYS A 71 18.19 20.02 -9.28
N GLU A 72 19.03 20.97 -8.94
CA GLU A 72 19.30 21.45 -7.59
C GLU A 72 18.00 21.83 -6.86
N GLN A 73 17.61 21.02 -5.87
CA GLN A 73 17.06 21.41 -4.56
C GLN A 73 16.19 20.30 -3.94
N GLY A 74 16.68 19.67 -2.86
CA GLY A 74 15.80 19.12 -1.83
C GLY A 74 15.90 17.62 -1.46
N GLY A 75 17.08 17.15 -1.03
CA GLY A 75 17.24 16.08 -0.01
C GLY A 75 16.97 14.60 -0.39
N PRO A 76 17.68 13.63 0.23
CA PRO A 76 17.71 12.21 -0.18
C PRO A 76 16.44 11.39 0.17
N ARG A 77 15.39 12.02 0.70
CA ARG A 77 14.10 11.37 1.01
C ARG A 77 13.04 11.61 -0.06
N SER A 78 13.22 12.61 -0.93
CA SER A 78 12.28 12.95 -2.00
C SER A 78 12.49 12.09 -3.25
N THR A 79 13.72 11.62 -3.48
CA THR A 79 14.11 10.90 -4.70
C THR A 79 13.42 9.56 -4.88
N ALA A 80 13.16 8.78 -3.82
CA ALA A 80 12.53 7.47 -3.96
C ALA A 80 11.06 7.56 -4.39
N VAL A 81 10.28 8.46 -3.76
CA VAL A 81 8.87 8.70 -4.11
C VAL A 81 8.78 9.33 -5.50
N HIS A 82 9.68 10.27 -5.81
CA HIS A 82 9.77 10.87 -7.14
C HIS A 82 10.08 9.82 -8.22
N LYS A 83 11.07 8.94 -7.99
CA LYS A 83 11.42 7.84 -8.91
C LYS A 83 10.25 6.87 -9.13
N MET A 84 9.52 6.52 -8.06
CA MET A 84 8.35 5.65 -8.17
C MET A 84 7.22 6.30 -8.99
N LEU A 85 6.94 7.59 -8.76
CA LEU A 85 5.93 8.33 -9.53
C LEU A 85 6.31 8.47 -11.01
N VAL A 86 7.59 8.71 -11.31
CA VAL A 86 8.12 8.75 -12.68
C VAL A 86 7.98 7.38 -13.35
N TYR A 87 8.37 6.29 -12.67
CA TYR A 87 8.22 4.93 -13.20
C TYR A 87 6.77 4.59 -13.53
N LEU A 88 5.83 4.87 -12.61
CA LEU A 88 4.40 4.63 -12.83
C LEU A 88 3.82 5.48 -13.97
N SER A 89 4.29 6.72 -14.13
CA SER A 89 3.90 7.59 -15.23
C SER A 89 4.39 7.07 -16.58
N GLU A 90 5.64 6.63 -16.66
CA GLU A 90 6.23 6.08 -17.88
C GLU A 90 5.62 4.71 -18.24
N LYS A 91 5.33 3.85 -17.26
CA LYS A 91 4.59 2.60 -17.50
C LYS A 91 3.19 2.84 -18.06
N ARG A 92 2.49 3.88 -17.58
CA ARG A 92 1.15 4.24 -18.07
C ARG A 92 1.16 4.72 -19.51
N LYS A 93 2.23 5.38 -19.99
CA LYS A 93 2.35 5.83 -21.39
C LYS A 93 2.69 4.72 -22.38
N ARG A 94 3.21 3.58 -21.90
CA ARG A 94 3.60 2.44 -22.72
C ARG A 94 2.49 1.38 -22.87
N GLN A 95 1.34 1.61 -22.24
CA GLN A 95 0.07 0.93 -22.53
C GLN A 95 -0.83 1.86 -23.34
#